data_AF-F4N2R6-F1
#
_entry.id   AF-F4N2R6-F1
#
_cell.length_a   1.000
_cell.length_b   1.000
_cell.length_c   1.000
_cell.angle_alpha   90.00
_cell.angle_beta   90.00
_cell.angle_gamma   90.00
#
_symmetry.space_group_name_H-M   'P 1'
#
loop_
_entity.id
_entity.type
_entity.pdbx_description
1 polymer ?
#
loop_
_entity_poly.entity_id
_entity_poly.type
_entity_poly.pdbx_seq_one_letter_code
_entity_poly.pdbx_strand_id
1 'polypeptide(L)'
;MLSGCAGKQVFDTEVEKKAIRGDNGAEIPISAYNALEVGGSHATDTSLRLVTRGDTAAAVGVSVVAFVAQAFAGSASGSTFSKEDLRGTKIVVLSNPSIGYFMPNIETEIKKGLADKPKHLYMEKIEVRPKVWLLMYENLSGSETDYELRYVTYFSKNKETWQKSGMYLTCEPTPVKAPLEQWQANNYEKVTKVTQQYMAECMKDFVVKVDSIVS
;
A
#
# COMPACT_ATOMS: atom_id res chain seq x y z
N MET A 1 -11.02 26.37 -32.48
CA MET A 1 -11.14 25.06 -31.80
C MET A 1 -9.90 24.89 -30.95
N LEU A 2 -10.03 24.99 -29.62
CA LEU A 2 -8.92 24.85 -28.69
C LEU A 2 -8.76 23.37 -28.35
N SER A 3 -7.62 22.81 -28.72
CA SER A 3 -7.21 21.43 -28.43
C SER A 3 -7.05 21.25 -26.92
N GLY A 4 -8.03 20.59 -26.30
CA GLY A 4 -7.93 20.13 -24.92
C GLY A 4 -6.95 18.97 -24.83
N CYS A 5 -5.76 19.22 -24.27
CA CYS A 5 -4.91 18.15 -23.77
C CYS A 5 -5.60 17.54 -22.55
N ALA A 6 -6.36 16.48 -22.77
CA ALA A 6 -6.76 15.59 -21.68
C ALA A 6 -5.47 15.05 -21.05
N GLY A 7 -5.13 15.54 -19.85
CA GLY A 7 -3.99 15.05 -19.09
C GLY A 7 -4.09 13.54 -18.97
N LYS A 8 -3.02 12.82 -19.33
CA LYS A 8 -2.94 11.37 -19.15
C LYS A 8 -3.27 11.03 -17.70
N GLN A 9 -4.31 10.23 -17.49
CA GLN A 9 -4.64 9.63 -16.21
C GLN A 9 -3.41 8.83 -15.72
N VAL A 10 -2.94 9.13 -14.52
CA VAL A 10 -1.73 8.52 -13.94
C VAL A 10 -2.10 7.13 -13.42
N PHE A 11 -1.57 6.07 -14.05
CA PHE A 11 -1.83 4.69 -13.67
C PHE A 11 -0.70 4.14 -12.78
N ASP A 12 -1.04 3.24 -11.84
CA ASP A 12 -0.07 2.46 -11.05
C ASP A 12 1.00 1.82 -11.97
N THR A 13 2.28 1.87 -11.61
CA THR A 13 3.35 1.26 -12.42
C THR A 13 3.57 -0.19 -11.99
N GLU A 14 3.42 -1.14 -12.90
CA GLU A 14 3.81 -2.54 -12.66
C GLU A 14 5.33 -2.65 -12.57
N VAL A 15 5.84 -3.16 -11.45
CA VAL A 15 7.29 -3.21 -11.17
C VAL A 15 7.84 -4.62 -11.00
N GLU A 16 6.98 -5.59 -10.72
CA GLU A 16 7.33 -7.00 -10.70
C GLU A 16 6.17 -7.80 -11.27
N LYS A 17 6.47 -8.82 -12.08
CA LYS A 17 5.49 -9.79 -12.57
C LYS A 17 6.11 -11.16 -12.71
N LYS A 18 5.35 -12.19 -12.39
CA LYS A 18 5.74 -13.58 -12.60
C LYS A 18 4.52 -14.48 -12.67
N ALA A 19 4.75 -15.73 -13.05
CA ALA A 19 3.76 -16.78 -12.98
C ALA A 19 4.10 -17.72 -11.82
N ILE A 20 3.15 -17.93 -10.91
CA ILE A 20 3.25 -18.91 -9.84
C ILE A 20 2.81 -20.25 -10.41
N ARG A 21 3.75 -21.21 -10.47
CA ARG A 21 3.50 -22.56 -10.99
C ARG A 21 3.44 -23.57 -9.85
N GLY A 22 2.35 -24.33 -9.81
CA GLY A 22 2.23 -25.53 -8.97
C GLY A 22 2.87 -26.74 -9.64
N ASP A 23 3.22 -27.76 -8.84
CA ASP A 23 3.88 -28.99 -9.32
C ASP A 23 2.98 -29.83 -10.25
N ASN A 24 1.66 -29.67 -10.13
CA ASN A 24 0.63 -30.22 -11.00
C ASN A 24 0.53 -29.51 -12.38
N GLY A 25 1.34 -28.48 -12.61
CA GLY A 25 1.32 -27.67 -13.84
C GLY A 25 0.20 -26.63 -13.89
N ALA A 26 -0.50 -26.37 -12.78
CA ALA A 26 -1.38 -25.21 -12.66
C ALA A 26 -0.57 -23.91 -12.56
N GLU A 27 -1.10 -22.81 -13.11
CA GLU A 27 -0.39 -21.53 -13.18
C GLU A 27 -1.31 -20.34 -12.87
N ILE A 28 -0.87 -19.46 -11.95
CA ILE A 28 -1.55 -18.20 -11.63
C ILE A 28 -0.58 -17.02 -11.82
N PRO A 29 -0.90 -15.99 -12.62
CA PRO A 29 -0.08 -14.80 -12.73
C PRO A 29 -0.16 -13.94 -11.47
N ILE A 30 0.96 -13.29 -11.11
CA ILE A 30 1.04 -12.31 -10.04
C ILE A 30 1.80 -11.07 -10.51
N SER A 31 1.30 -9.89 -10.15
CA SER A 31 1.91 -8.60 -10.44
C SER A 31 1.99 -7.75 -9.16
N ALA A 32 3.11 -7.09 -8.96
CA ALA A 32 3.24 -6.03 -7.96
C ALA A 32 3.27 -4.66 -8.65
N TYR A 33 2.57 -3.71 -8.05
CA TYR A 33 2.53 -2.35 -8.54
C TYR A 33 3.01 -1.36 -7.50
N ASN A 34 3.74 -0.38 -7.99
CA ASN A 34 4.02 0.85 -7.29
C ASN A 34 2.84 1.80 -7.50
N ALA A 35 2.03 1.96 -6.45
CA ALA A 35 0.68 2.48 -6.51
C ALA A 35 0.47 3.79 -5.71
N LEU A 36 1.55 4.42 -5.27
CA LEU A 36 1.59 5.54 -4.33
C LEU A 36 1.75 6.92 -5.01
N GLU A 37 1.12 7.89 -4.35
CA GLU A 37 0.97 9.33 -4.59
C GLU A 37 -0.04 9.79 -5.66
N VAL A 38 -1.01 10.53 -5.15
CA VAL A 38 -2.09 11.19 -5.88
C VAL A 38 -1.50 12.36 -6.68
N GLY A 39 -1.22 12.14 -7.98
CA GLY A 39 -0.97 13.15 -9.03
C GLY A 39 0.27 14.05 -8.83
N GLY A 40 1.36 13.87 -9.58
CA GLY A 40 1.47 14.32 -10.96
C GLY A 40 2.94 14.40 -11.38
N SER A 41 3.75 13.48 -10.88
CA SER A 41 5.10 13.09 -11.29
C SER A 41 5.67 12.29 -10.12
N HIS A 42 6.38 11.21 -10.44
CA HIS A 42 7.15 10.36 -9.52
C HIS A 42 6.47 9.12 -8.94
N ALA A 43 7.26 8.04 -8.97
CA ALA A 43 7.01 6.80 -8.28
C ALA A 43 7.11 7.04 -6.76
N THR A 44 5.98 6.82 -6.09
CA THR A 44 5.78 6.05 -4.86
C THR A 44 6.71 6.24 -3.67
N ASP A 45 6.21 5.91 -2.48
CA ASP A 45 7.05 5.58 -1.32
C ASP A 45 7.83 4.29 -1.60
N THR A 46 8.79 4.34 -2.52
CA THR A 46 9.94 3.43 -2.52
C THR A 46 10.76 3.62 -1.26
N SER A 47 10.49 4.68 -0.48
CA SER A 47 11.08 4.96 0.82
C SER A 47 10.06 5.43 1.85
N LEU A 48 10.38 5.27 3.14
CA LEU A 48 9.51 5.73 4.24
C LEU A 48 9.27 7.24 4.13
N ARG A 49 8.04 7.71 4.32
CA ARG A 49 7.72 9.14 4.44
C ARG A 49 7.58 9.54 5.92
N LEU A 50 8.15 10.68 6.31
CA LEU A 50 7.89 11.33 7.59
C LEU A 50 7.03 12.57 7.35
N VAL A 51 5.87 12.65 7.98
CA VAL A 51 4.96 13.80 7.91
C VAL A 51 4.95 14.49 9.27
N THR A 52 5.42 15.73 9.31
CA THR A 52 5.49 16.55 10.53
C THR A 52 4.34 17.55 10.59
N ARG A 53 4.08 18.13 11.78
CA ARG A 53 3.07 19.20 11.93
C ARG A 53 3.41 20.44 11.09
N GLY A 54 4.70 20.74 10.88
CA GLY A 54 5.14 21.85 10.03
C GLY A 54 4.72 21.68 8.58
N ASP A 55 4.72 20.45 8.08
CA ASP A 55 4.22 20.09 6.74
C ASP A 55 2.70 20.30 6.64
N THR A 56 1.99 20.39 7.77
CA THR A 56 0.53 20.56 7.82
C THR A 56 0.09 21.98 8.19
N ALA A 57 0.91 22.73 8.93
CA ALA A 57 0.63 24.11 9.34
C ALA A 57 0.57 25.10 8.15
N ALA A 58 1.11 24.72 6.98
CA ALA A 58 0.92 25.46 5.73
C ALA A 58 -0.49 25.30 5.13
N ALA A 59 -1.29 24.32 5.60
CA ALA A 59 -2.63 23.99 5.11
C ALA A 59 -3.71 24.30 6.18
N VAL A 60 -3.91 25.58 6.48
CA VAL A 60 -4.86 26.01 7.53
C VAL A 60 -6.31 25.90 7.02
N GLY A 61 -7.07 24.93 7.52
CA GLY A 61 -8.55 24.96 7.38
C GLY A 61 -9.32 23.64 7.56
N VAL A 62 -8.67 22.47 7.49
CA VAL A 62 -9.37 21.17 7.57
C VAL A 62 -8.74 20.31 8.66
N SER A 63 -9.57 19.60 9.44
CA SER A 63 -9.07 18.65 10.43
C SER A 63 -8.29 17.53 9.72
N VAL A 64 -7.08 17.24 10.19
CA VAL A 64 -6.19 16.27 9.53
C VAL A 64 -6.75 14.88 9.52
N VAL A 65 -7.57 14.51 10.50
CA VAL A 65 -8.30 13.24 10.49
C VAL A 65 -9.25 13.14 9.30
N ALA A 66 -10.00 14.21 8.98
CA ALA A 66 -10.88 14.25 7.82
C ALA A 66 -10.09 14.30 6.51
N PHE A 67 -8.95 15.01 6.49
CA PHE A 67 -8.04 15.03 5.35
C PHE A 67 -7.44 13.65 5.08
N VAL A 68 -6.92 12.97 6.09
CA VAL A 68 -6.39 11.60 6.06
C VAL A 68 -7.48 10.67 5.54
N ALA A 69 -8.66 10.70 6.14
CA ALA A 69 -9.79 9.88 5.68
C ALA A 69 -10.15 10.14 4.20
N GLN A 70 -10.21 11.40 3.74
CA GLN A 70 -10.53 11.73 2.34
C GLN A 70 -9.38 11.47 1.36
N ALA A 71 -8.12 11.66 1.78
CA ALA A 71 -6.94 11.37 1.00
C ALA A 71 -6.79 9.85 0.78
N PHE A 72 -7.14 9.05 1.79
CA PHE A 72 -7.10 7.59 1.72
C PHE A 72 -8.39 6.96 1.16
N ALA A 73 -9.55 7.64 1.20
CA ALA A 73 -10.81 7.14 0.65
C ALA A 73 -11.01 7.37 -0.86
N GLY A 74 -10.06 8.00 -1.56
CA GLY A 74 -10.04 8.03 -3.03
C GLY A 74 -11.09 8.92 -3.73
N SER A 75 -11.90 9.69 -3.01
CA SER A 75 -12.93 10.56 -3.60
C SER A 75 -12.87 11.99 -3.05
N ALA A 76 -12.36 12.93 -3.84
CA ALA A 76 -12.69 14.35 -3.70
C ALA A 76 -12.36 15.11 -4.99
N SER A 77 -13.37 15.28 -5.84
CA SER A 77 -13.45 16.34 -6.85
C SER A 77 -13.97 17.61 -6.17
N GLY A 78 -13.14 18.64 -6.04
CA GLY A 78 -13.57 19.93 -5.49
C GLY A 78 -12.37 20.82 -5.15
N SER A 79 -12.27 21.95 -5.84
CA SER A 79 -11.20 22.94 -5.72
C SER A 79 -11.27 23.75 -4.42
N THR A 80 -10.48 23.40 -3.42
CA THR A 80 -9.81 24.30 -2.45
C THR A 80 -8.81 23.47 -1.65
N PHE A 81 -7.53 23.86 -1.64
CA PHE A 81 -6.37 23.11 -1.14
C PHE A 81 -5.97 21.91 -2.01
N SER A 82 -4.73 21.92 -2.48
CA SER A 82 -4.20 20.89 -3.35
C SER A 82 -3.25 19.98 -2.54
N LYS A 83 -3.27 18.67 -2.82
CA LYS A 83 -2.64 17.61 -2.02
C LYS A 83 -1.09 17.67 -2.00
N GLU A 84 -0.52 18.66 -2.68
CA GLU A 84 0.89 18.94 -2.85
C GLU A 84 1.58 19.41 -1.57
N ASP A 85 0.84 19.98 -0.62
CA ASP A 85 1.43 20.62 0.57
C ASP A 85 1.71 19.63 1.72
N LEU A 86 1.12 18.43 1.70
CA LEU A 86 1.24 17.42 2.78
C LEU A 86 2.23 16.29 2.46
N ARG A 87 3.16 16.52 1.53
CA ARG A 87 4.02 15.49 0.94
C ARG A 87 5.05 14.89 1.90
N GLY A 88 5.27 15.49 3.08
CA GLY A 88 6.25 15.05 4.06
C GLY A 88 7.67 14.94 3.48
N THR A 89 8.60 14.39 4.26
CA THR A 89 9.98 14.15 3.83
C THR A 89 10.25 12.67 3.59
N LYS A 90 10.82 12.32 2.44
CA LYS A 90 11.26 10.95 2.14
C LYS A 90 12.55 10.62 2.92
N ILE A 91 12.53 9.51 3.65
CA ILE A 91 13.67 8.93 4.35
C ILE A 91 14.34 7.92 3.43
N VAL A 92 15.19 8.40 2.53
CA VAL A 92 15.76 7.61 1.41
C VAL A 92 16.59 6.40 1.82
N VAL A 93 17.06 6.37 3.07
CA VAL A 93 17.81 5.23 3.64
C VAL A 93 16.94 4.01 3.95
N LEU A 94 15.61 4.19 4.01
CA LEU A 94 14.67 3.11 4.26
C LEU A 94 13.83 2.85 3.03
N SER A 95 14.11 1.77 2.30
CA SER A 95 13.27 1.35 1.18
C SER A 95 12.01 0.61 1.64
N ASN A 96 10.90 0.76 0.92
CA ASN A 96 9.65 0.08 1.25
C ASN A 96 9.79 -1.43 1.05
N PRO A 97 9.63 -2.23 2.12
CA PRO A 97 9.91 -3.66 2.05
C PRO A 97 8.77 -4.48 1.45
N SER A 98 7.60 -3.88 1.20
CA SER A 98 6.35 -4.61 0.98
C SER A 98 6.41 -5.57 -0.21
N ILE A 99 6.91 -5.12 -1.37
CA ILE A 99 6.98 -5.99 -2.57
C ILE A 99 7.95 -7.14 -2.33
N GLY A 100 9.17 -6.83 -1.83
CA GLY A 100 10.19 -7.84 -1.54
C GLY A 100 9.76 -8.84 -0.46
N TYR A 101 8.86 -8.43 0.45
CA TYR A 101 8.28 -9.31 1.45
C TYR A 101 7.12 -10.13 0.87
N PHE A 102 6.12 -9.52 0.25
CA PHE A 102 4.89 -10.21 -0.15
C PHE A 102 5.07 -11.12 -1.35
N MET A 103 5.81 -10.72 -2.38
CA MET A 103 5.93 -11.50 -3.62
C MET A 103 6.46 -12.93 -3.41
N PRO A 104 7.51 -13.19 -2.60
CA PRO A 104 7.94 -14.56 -2.32
C PRO A 104 7.02 -15.32 -1.35
N ASN A 105 6.43 -14.63 -0.35
CA ASN A 105 5.54 -15.26 0.62
C ASN A 105 4.20 -15.68 -0.02
N ILE A 106 3.61 -14.82 -0.84
CA ILE A 106 2.40 -15.16 -1.62
C ILE A 106 2.69 -16.32 -2.58
N GLU A 107 3.83 -16.31 -3.29
CA GLU A 107 4.20 -17.41 -4.17
C GLU A 107 4.22 -18.75 -3.42
N THR A 108 4.79 -18.77 -2.22
CA THR A 108 4.85 -19.97 -1.37
C THR A 108 3.45 -20.48 -1.02
N GLU A 109 2.56 -19.61 -0.56
CA GLU A 109 1.22 -20.00 -0.11
C GLU A 109 0.30 -20.40 -1.29
N ILE A 110 0.42 -19.71 -2.43
CA ILE A 110 -0.32 -20.07 -3.65
C ILE A 110 0.17 -21.41 -4.21
N LYS A 111 1.48 -21.68 -4.21
CA LYS A 111 2.00 -22.99 -4.62
C LYS A 111 1.42 -24.13 -3.79
N LYS A 112 1.33 -23.95 -2.47
CA LYS A 112 0.67 -24.92 -1.57
C LYS A 112 -0.79 -25.11 -1.94
N GLY A 113 -1.55 -24.01 -2.10
CA GLY A 113 -2.97 -24.09 -2.47
C GLY A 113 -3.22 -24.74 -3.82
N LEU A 114 -2.30 -24.59 -4.77
CA LEU A 114 -2.40 -25.22 -6.09
C LEU A 114 -2.15 -26.73 -6.08
N ALA A 115 -1.48 -27.30 -5.08
CA ALA A 115 -1.00 -28.69 -5.11
C ALA A 115 -2.11 -29.72 -5.39
N ASP A 116 -3.30 -29.53 -4.81
CA ASP A 116 -4.44 -30.44 -4.94
C ASP A 116 -5.43 -30.05 -6.04
N LYS A 117 -5.10 -29.04 -6.86
CA LYS A 117 -5.99 -28.56 -7.93
C LYS A 117 -5.74 -29.32 -9.23
N PRO A 118 -6.72 -29.38 -10.16
CA PRO A 118 -6.45 -29.84 -11.52
C PRO A 118 -5.45 -28.92 -12.22
N LYS A 119 -4.76 -29.44 -13.24
CA LYS A 119 -3.95 -28.62 -14.13
C LYS A 119 -4.83 -27.55 -14.80
N HIS A 120 -4.69 -26.29 -14.37
CA HIS A 120 -5.47 -25.17 -14.85
C HIS A 120 -4.61 -23.92 -15.02
N LEU A 121 -4.86 -23.14 -16.07
CA LEU A 121 -4.22 -21.85 -16.31
C LEU A 121 -5.19 -20.74 -15.92
N TYR A 122 -4.92 -20.08 -14.81
CA TYR A 122 -5.73 -18.97 -14.35
C TYR A 122 -5.36 -17.70 -15.13
N MET A 123 -6.34 -17.08 -15.77
CA MET A 123 -6.10 -15.87 -16.57
C MET A 123 -6.12 -14.59 -15.73
N GLU A 124 -6.60 -14.67 -14.50
CA GLU A 124 -6.69 -13.53 -13.58
C GLU A 124 -5.42 -13.42 -12.75
N LYS A 125 -4.87 -12.20 -12.70
CA LYS A 125 -3.66 -11.91 -11.92
C LYS A 125 -4.01 -11.60 -10.48
N ILE A 126 -3.20 -12.16 -9.58
CA ILE A 126 -3.05 -11.64 -8.22
C ILE A 126 -2.29 -10.32 -8.34
N GLU A 127 -2.75 -9.29 -7.65
CA GLU A 127 -2.15 -7.96 -7.66
C GLU A 127 -1.79 -7.57 -6.24
N VAL A 128 -0.54 -7.11 -6.06
CA VAL A 128 -0.01 -6.58 -4.80
C VAL A 128 0.23 -5.08 -4.98
N ARG A 129 -0.43 -4.25 -4.17
CA ARG A 129 -0.36 -2.79 -4.26
C ARG A 129 -0.09 -2.14 -2.91
N PRO A 130 1.18 -1.95 -2.51
CA PRO A 130 1.52 -1.10 -1.38
C PRO A 130 1.08 0.34 -1.64
N LYS A 131 0.39 0.94 -0.67
CA LYS A 131 -0.35 2.21 -0.84
C LYS A 131 -0.11 3.24 0.23
N VAL A 132 0.32 2.85 1.43
CA VAL A 132 0.73 3.78 2.50
C VAL A 132 1.88 3.16 3.26
N TRP A 133 2.95 3.93 3.48
CA TRP A 133 3.99 3.60 4.44
C TRP A 133 4.67 4.87 4.94
N LEU A 134 4.21 5.35 6.10
CA LEU A 134 4.64 6.66 6.62
C LEU A 134 4.57 6.73 8.15
N LEU A 135 5.41 7.60 8.71
CA LEU A 135 5.29 8.11 10.07
C LEU A 135 4.53 9.43 10.03
N MET A 136 3.52 9.58 10.88
CA MET A 136 2.72 10.80 11.00
C MET A 136 2.42 11.09 12.45
N TYR A 137 2.42 12.36 12.84
CA TYR A 137 1.98 12.77 14.17
C TYR A 137 0.54 12.33 14.44
N GLU A 138 0.23 11.97 15.67
CA GLU A 138 -1.11 11.52 16.06
C GLU A 138 -2.13 12.66 16.03
N ASN A 139 -1.82 13.76 16.72
CA ASN A 139 -2.74 14.86 16.95
C ASN A 139 -2.25 16.18 16.34
N LEU A 140 -3.19 16.98 15.85
CA LEU A 140 -2.93 18.31 15.28
C LEU A 140 -2.60 19.39 16.32
N SER A 141 -3.11 19.21 17.53
CA SER A 141 -3.04 20.15 18.63
C SER A 141 -2.72 19.41 19.92
N GLY A 142 -2.28 20.15 20.93
CA GLY A 142 -1.84 19.58 22.21
C GLY A 142 -0.35 19.29 22.27
N SER A 143 0.12 19.00 23.48
CA SER A 143 1.52 18.73 23.81
C SER A 143 1.96 17.30 23.49
N GLU A 144 1.04 16.43 23.05
CA GLU A 144 1.38 15.07 22.63
C GLU A 144 2.28 15.10 21.39
N THR A 145 3.37 14.34 21.45
CA THR A 145 4.44 14.31 20.44
C THR A 145 4.55 12.96 19.75
N ASP A 146 3.61 12.04 19.99
CA ASP A 146 3.67 10.70 19.45
C ASP A 146 3.37 10.69 17.95
N TYR A 147 4.09 9.80 17.27
CA TYR A 147 3.94 9.49 15.86
C TYR A 147 3.45 8.07 15.70
N GLU A 148 2.66 7.86 14.66
CA GLU A 148 2.05 6.60 14.31
C GLU A 148 2.66 6.09 13.01
N LEU A 149 3.03 4.81 12.99
CA LEU A 149 3.41 4.15 11.75
C LEU A 149 2.15 3.65 11.04
N ARG A 150 1.79 4.33 9.96
CA ARG A 150 0.66 3.99 9.07
C ARG A 150 1.13 3.09 7.94
N TYR A 151 0.34 2.07 7.64
CA TYR A 151 0.67 1.05 6.65
C TYR A 151 -0.60 0.55 5.95
N VAL A 152 -0.62 0.58 4.62
CA VAL A 152 -1.72 0.03 3.82
C VAL A 152 -1.17 -0.69 2.60
N THR A 153 -1.61 -1.93 2.39
CA THR A 153 -1.38 -2.68 1.16
C THR A 153 -2.68 -3.35 0.70
N TYR A 154 -3.01 -3.23 -0.59
CA TYR A 154 -4.11 -3.97 -1.19
C TYR A 154 -3.62 -5.23 -1.88
N PHE A 155 -4.38 -6.30 -1.72
CA PHE A 155 -4.28 -7.52 -2.52
C PHE A 155 -5.57 -7.71 -3.29
N SER A 156 -5.49 -8.04 -4.58
CA SER A 156 -6.67 -8.35 -5.36
C SER A 156 -6.44 -9.45 -6.38
N LYS A 157 -7.50 -10.13 -6.80
CA LYS A 157 -7.53 -11.00 -7.97
C LYS A 157 -8.88 -10.78 -8.64
N ASN A 158 -8.91 -10.12 -9.82
CA ASN A 158 -10.06 -10.10 -10.73
C ASN A 158 -9.86 -9.27 -12.00
N LYS A 159 -10.65 -9.61 -13.03
CA LYS A 159 -10.95 -8.77 -14.20
C LYS A 159 -12.15 -7.87 -13.91
N GLU A 160 -11.94 -6.56 -13.97
CA GLU A 160 -12.98 -5.53 -14.07
C GLU A 160 -13.96 -5.42 -12.89
N THR A 161 -14.31 -4.18 -12.56
CA THR A 161 -15.02 -3.74 -11.35
C THR A 161 -16.46 -4.28 -11.17
N TRP A 162 -16.94 -5.16 -12.05
CA TRP A 162 -18.35 -5.58 -12.12
C TRP A 162 -18.59 -7.06 -11.76
N GLN A 163 -17.55 -7.89 -11.67
CA GLN A 163 -17.69 -9.30 -11.26
C GLN A 163 -17.42 -9.45 -9.75
N LYS A 164 -18.45 -9.88 -9.01
CA LYS A 164 -18.47 -10.00 -7.53
C LYS A 164 -17.67 -11.19 -6.96
N SER A 165 -16.94 -11.95 -7.78
CA SER A 165 -16.35 -13.24 -7.40
C SER A 165 -14.85 -13.23 -7.14
N GLY A 166 -14.22 -12.06 -7.02
CA GLY A 166 -12.76 -11.97 -6.80
C GLY A 166 -12.36 -11.70 -5.38
N MET A 167 -11.10 -12.02 -5.11
CA MET A 167 -10.45 -11.61 -3.88
C MET A 167 -10.19 -10.10 -3.95
N TYR A 168 -10.61 -9.39 -2.90
CA TYR A 168 -10.09 -8.08 -2.54
C TYR A 168 -9.81 -8.08 -1.03
N LEU A 169 -8.59 -7.72 -0.65
CA LEU A 169 -8.14 -7.64 0.73
C LEU A 169 -7.39 -6.33 0.93
N THR A 170 -7.87 -5.52 1.86
CA THR A 170 -7.11 -4.38 2.38
C THR A 170 -6.39 -4.83 3.64
N CYS A 171 -5.07 -4.78 3.64
CA CYS A 171 -4.30 -4.87 4.87
C CYS A 171 -4.01 -3.47 5.41
N GLU A 172 -4.61 -3.15 6.54
CA GLU A 172 -4.44 -1.90 7.27
C GLU A 172 -4.37 -2.20 8.78
N PRO A 173 -3.22 -2.64 9.28
CA PRO A 173 -3.06 -3.00 10.69
C PRO A 173 -3.25 -1.80 11.61
N THR A 174 -3.61 -2.08 12.87
CA THR A 174 -3.76 -1.01 13.87
C THR A 174 -2.43 -0.28 14.08
N PRO A 175 -2.38 1.05 13.89
CA PRO A 175 -1.14 1.78 13.97
C PRO A 175 -0.51 1.78 15.38
N VAL A 176 0.76 1.38 15.46
CA VAL A 176 1.61 1.52 16.64
C VAL A 176 2.04 2.98 16.79
N LYS A 177 1.97 3.45 18.03
CA LYS A 177 2.35 4.80 18.44
C LYS A 177 3.66 4.78 19.21
N ALA A 178 4.49 5.80 19.02
CA ALA A 178 5.65 6.09 19.85
C ALA A 178 6.16 7.52 19.60
N PRO A 179 6.94 8.10 20.52
CA PRO A 179 7.67 9.33 20.27
C PRO A 179 8.54 9.25 19.02
N LEU A 180 8.68 10.37 18.29
CA LEU A 180 9.45 10.42 17.04
C LEU A 180 10.89 9.95 17.23
N GLU A 181 11.51 10.27 18.35
CA GLU A 181 12.88 9.90 18.69
C GLU A 181 13.03 8.38 18.75
N GLN A 182 12.02 7.66 19.24
CA GLN A 182 12.04 6.19 19.27
C GLN A 182 11.88 5.59 17.88
N TRP A 183 11.15 6.26 16.98
CA TRP A 183 11.06 5.84 15.59
C TRP A 183 12.36 6.07 14.82
N GLN A 184 13.09 7.15 15.12
CA GLN A 184 14.33 7.52 14.43
C GLN A 184 15.57 6.80 14.99
N ALA A 185 15.51 6.33 16.24
CA ALA A 185 16.61 5.64 16.91
C ALA A 185 17.12 4.43 16.10
N ASN A 186 18.43 4.17 16.21
CA ASN A 186 19.12 3.03 15.59
C ASN A 186 18.83 2.88 14.09
N ASN A 187 18.84 3.97 13.34
CA ASN A 187 18.50 3.99 11.90
C ASN A 187 17.10 3.41 11.63
N TYR A 188 16.11 3.84 12.40
CA TYR A 188 14.72 3.42 12.25
C TYR A 188 14.48 1.92 12.45
N GLU A 189 15.21 1.31 13.38
CA GLU A 189 15.06 -0.11 13.74
C GLU A 189 13.62 -0.45 14.12
N LYS A 190 12.96 0.43 14.89
CA LYS A 190 11.57 0.24 15.31
C LYS A 190 10.60 0.24 14.12
N VAL A 191 10.80 1.13 13.13
CA VAL A 191 9.98 1.13 11.91
C VAL A 191 10.09 -0.20 11.19
N THR A 192 11.32 -0.72 11.05
CA THR A 192 11.58 -1.98 10.37
C THR A 192 10.87 -3.14 11.07
N LYS A 193 11.01 -3.25 12.41
CA LYS A 193 10.38 -4.30 13.22
C LYS A 193 8.86 -4.25 13.15
N VAL A 194 8.26 -3.07 13.32
CA VAL A 194 6.79 -2.93 13.28
C VAL A 194 6.26 -3.17 11.87
N THR A 195 6.95 -2.70 10.82
CA THR A 195 6.54 -2.97 9.43
C THR A 195 6.56 -4.48 9.15
N GLN A 196 7.55 -5.22 9.63
CA GLN A 196 7.59 -6.69 9.51
C GLN A 196 6.40 -7.35 10.22
N GLN A 197 6.03 -6.88 11.42
CA GLN A 197 4.86 -7.38 12.16
C GLN A 197 3.56 -7.15 11.38
N TYR A 198 3.37 -5.94 10.85
CA TYR A 198 2.23 -5.61 9.99
C TYR A 198 2.15 -6.53 8.76
N MET A 199 3.26 -6.70 8.03
CA MET A 199 3.27 -7.56 6.85
C MET A 199 3.02 -9.04 7.20
N ALA A 200 3.50 -9.51 8.35
CA ALA A 200 3.21 -10.86 8.83
C ALA A 200 1.73 -11.03 9.20
N GLU A 201 1.10 -10.01 9.79
CA GLU A 201 -0.36 -9.98 10.03
C GLU A 201 -1.14 -10.01 8.72
N CYS A 202 -0.78 -9.16 7.74
CA CYS A 202 -1.38 -9.17 6.40
C CYS A 202 -1.33 -10.55 5.74
N MET A 203 -0.20 -11.26 5.89
CA MET A 203 -0.05 -12.60 5.31
C MET A 203 -0.97 -13.64 5.95
N LYS A 204 -1.32 -13.51 7.24
CA LYS A 204 -2.30 -14.40 7.87
C LYS A 204 -3.67 -14.23 7.21
N ASP A 205 -4.09 -12.99 6.99
CA ASP A 205 -5.36 -12.69 6.33
C ASP A 205 -5.35 -13.15 4.87
N PHE A 206 -4.23 -12.99 4.17
CA PHE A 206 -4.06 -13.49 2.81
C PHE A 206 -4.19 -15.01 2.74
N VAL A 207 -3.53 -15.74 3.64
CA VAL A 207 -3.56 -17.21 3.68
C VAL A 207 -4.98 -17.75 3.82
N VAL A 208 -5.83 -17.10 4.62
CA VAL A 208 -7.26 -17.46 4.76
C VAL A 208 -8.03 -17.34 3.45
N LYS A 209 -7.55 -16.56 2.48
CA LYS A 209 -8.16 -16.39 1.16
C LYS A 209 -7.59 -17.32 0.09
N VAL A 210 -6.48 -18.03 0.33
CA VAL A 210 -5.78 -18.83 -0.69
C VAL A 210 -6.71 -19.79 -1.42
N ASP A 211 -7.56 -20.54 -0.71
CA ASP A 211 -8.49 -21.48 -1.35
C ASP A 211 -9.42 -20.81 -2.36
N SER A 212 -9.90 -19.59 -2.07
CA SER A 212 -10.71 -18.81 -3.01
C SER A 212 -9.91 -18.27 -4.20
N ILE A 213 -8.60 -18.04 -4.01
CA ILE A 213 -7.69 -17.61 -5.06
C ILE A 213 -7.33 -18.77 -6.00
N VAL A 214 -7.24 -19.99 -5.48
CA VAL A 214 -6.85 -21.19 -6.24
C VAL A 214 -8.03 -22.09 -6.62
N SER A 215 -9.26 -21.58 -6.54
CA SER A 215 -10.46 -22.26 -7.04
C SER A 215 -10.87 -21.67 -8.39
#